data_AF-A0A7Y7XBN9-F1
#
_entry.id   AF-A0A7Y7XBN9-F1
#
_cell.length_a   1.000
_cell.length_b   1.000
_cell.length_c   1.000
_cell.angle_alpha   90.00
_cell.angle_beta   90.00
_cell.angle_gamma   90.00
#
_symmetry.space_group_name_H-M   'P 1'
#
loop_
_entity.id
_entity.type
_entity.pdbx_description
1 polymer ?
#
loop_
_entity_poly.entity_id
_entity_poly.type
_entity_poly.pdbx_seq_one_letter_code
_entity_poly.pdbx_strand_id
1 'polypeptide(L)'
;MLTTVEEAQEYINTWCNGFPAIRGQIELLTPSDDKVLTKLVELGLPHTYLKIAKKINLHGISIGPFSLWPEFSETDNLPDSIIAATQDNVVGINLIREKNLIIVARAESDFIAIHKAQETVSHIDISSSRKFSIIEIAPNFEVFFMLAANLFKIAQELEGDTEEGTSEIIKCTNYFKCTNEQSVFWKDMAIVMTEDL
;
A
#
# COMPACT_ATOMS: atom_id res chain seq x y z
N MET A 1 -9.32 -6.37 14.40
CA MET A 1 -9.53 -5.50 13.23
C MET A 1 -9.37 -4.02 13.57
N LEU A 2 -8.58 -3.30 12.78
CA LEU A 2 -8.44 -1.84 12.74
C LEU A 2 -9.48 -1.30 11.75
N THR A 3 -10.24 -0.27 12.14
CA THR A 3 -11.37 0.24 11.36
C THR A 3 -11.20 1.69 10.90
N THR A 4 -10.29 2.43 11.51
CA THR A 4 -9.96 3.81 11.14
C THR A 4 -8.47 3.99 10.89
N VAL A 5 -8.12 5.02 10.09
CA VAL A 5 -6.73 5.37 9.80
C VAL A 5 -5.99 5.81 11.07
N GLU A 6 -6.67 6.44 12.03
CA GLU A 6 -6.12 6.78 13.35
C GLU A 6 -5.72 5.54 14.14
N GLU A 7 -6.62 4.54 14.22
CA GLU A 7 -6.32 3.26 14.90
C GLU A 7 -5.14 2.55 14.23
N ALA A 8 -5.10 2.53 12.90
CA ALA A 8 -3.99 1.96 12.15
C ALA A 8 -2.68 2.71 12.43
N GLN A 9 -2.73 4.05 12.47
CA GLN A 9 -1.57 4.87 12.79
C GLN A 9 -1.04 4.62 14.20
N GLU A 10 -1.93 4.60 15.18
CA GLU A 10 -1.59 4.35 16.58
C GLU A 10 -0.97 2.96 16.76
N TYR A 11 -1.56 1.94 16.13
CA TYR A 11 -1.03 0.57 16.17
C TYR A 11 0.38 0.49 15.58
N ILE A 12 0.57 0.98 14.35
CA ILE A 12 1.85 0.93 13.65
C ILE A 12 2.92 1.69 14.44
N ASN A 13 2.63 2.91 14.90
CA ASN A 13 3.58 3.72 15.67
C ASN A 13 3.93 3.08 17.02
N THR A 14 2.98 2.42 17.68
CA THR A 14 3.23 1.68 18.93
C THR A 14 4.17 0.52 18.69
N TRP A 15 3.95 -0.25 17.63
CA TRP A 15 4.83 -1.36 17.26
C TRP A 15 6.24 -0.85 16.90
N CYS A 16 6.35 0.22 16.11
CA CYS A 16 7.64 0.85 15.75
C CYS A 16 8.48 1.24 16.96
N ASN A 17 7.85 1.73 18.03
CA ASN A 17 8.56 2.09 19.25
C ASN A 17 9.19 0.88 19.96
N GLY A 18 8.66 -0.32 19.73
CA GLY A 18 9.26 -1.58 20.19
C GLY A 18 10.51 -1.99 19.41
N PHE A 19 10.70 -1.46 18.19
CA PHE A 19 11.80 -1.82 17.29
C PHE A 19 12.54 -0.58 16.74
N PRO A 20 13.33 0.11 17.58
CA PRO A 20 13.99 1.37 17.19
C PRO A 20 14.89 1.27 15.96
N ALA A 21 15.45 0.08 15.67
CA ALA A 21 16.35 -0.13 14.54
C ALA A 21 15.67 -0.01 13.17
N ILE A 22 14.37 -0.30 13.08
CA ILE A 22 13.58 -0.26 11.83
C ILE A 22 12.50 0.82 11.85
N ARG A 23 12.39 1.57 12.95
CA ARG A 23 11.39 2.64 13.15
C ARG A 23 11.31 3.62 11.98
N GLY A 24 12.44 4.06 11.45
CA GLY A 24 12.48 5.02 10.34
C GLY A 24 11.89 4.51 9.02
N GLN A 25 11.67 3.20 8.89
CA GLN A 25 11.06 2.57 7.72
C GLN A 25 9.56 2.31 7.90
N ILE A 26 9.00 2.48 9.10
CA ILE A 26 7.63 2.00 9.41
C ILE A 26 6.79 3.10 10.10
N GLU A 27 7.44 4.09 10.73
CA GLU A 27 6.75 5.15 11.48
C GLU A 27 5.92 6.08 10.58
N LEU A 28 4.68 6.32 11.00
CA LEU A 28 3.74 7.23 10.37
C LEU A 28 3.79 8.62 11.02
N LEU A 29 4.25 9.62 10.26
CA LEU A 29 4.45 11.00 10.73
C LEU A 29 3.20 11.90 10.54
N THR A 30 3.21 13.10 11.12
CA THR A 30 2.12 14.10 11.05
C THR A 30 2.33 15.10 9.89
N PRO A 31 1.31 15.91 9.49
CA PRO A 31 0.98 16.19 8.09
C PRO A 31 2.07 16.83 7.21
N SER A 32 2.04 16.44 5.94
CA SER A 32 2.87 16.95 4.85
C SER A 32 2.62 18.45 4.55
N ASP A 33 3.66 19.12 4.03
CA ASP A 33 3.60 20.51 3.52
C ASP A 33 2.54 20.67 2.42
N ASP A 34 1.75 21.75 2.46
CA ASP A 34 0.72 22.08 1.45
C ASP A 34 1.29 22.12 0.01
N LYS A 35 2.58 22.44 -0.14
CA LYS A 35 3.27 22.38 -1.44
C LYS A 35 3.39 20.96 -1.99
N VAL A 36 3.61 19.98 -1.12
CA VAL A 36 3.65 18.56 -1.51
C VAL A 36 2.29 18.13 -2.01
N LEU A 37 1.22 18.46 -1.28
CA LEU A 37 -0.15 18.11 -1.66
C LEU A 37 -0.55 18.73 -3.00
N THR A 38 -0.14 19.98 -3.27
CA THR A 38 -0.43 20.65 -4.55
C THR A 38 0.21 19.91 -5.71
N LYS A 39 1.49 19.52 -5.61
CA LYS A 39 2.15 18.71 -6.63
C LYS A 39 1.45 17.35 -6.84
N LEU A 40 1.03 16.69 -5.77
CA LEU A 40 0.33 15.40 -5.88
C LEU A 40 -1.02 15.53 -6.60
N VAL A 41 -1.74 16.65 -6.40
CA VAL A 41 -2.96 16.98 -7.15
C VAL A 41 -2.65 17.17 -8.63
N GLU A 42 -1.57 17.90 -8.97
CA GLU A 42 -1.13 18.11 -10.37
C GLU A 42 -0.76 16.79 -11.07
N LEU A 43 -0.25 15.81 -10.33
CA LEU A 43 0.01 14.45 -10.84
C LEU A 43 -1.27 13.64 -11.10
N GLY A 44 -2.43 14.14 -10.65
CA GLY A 44 -3.73 13.49 -10.82
C GLY A 44 -3.95 12.33 -9.84
N LEU A 45 -3.37 12.39 -8.64
CA LEU A 45 -3.67 11.43 -7.58
C LEU A 45 -5.08 11.68 -7.01
N PRO A 46 -5.85 10.62 -6.71
CA PRO A 46 -7.22 10.74 -6.24
C PRO A 46 -7.31 11.30 -4.82
N HIS A 47 -8.51 11.79 -4.47
CA HIS A 47 -8.74 12.43 -3.18
C HIS A 47 -8.44 11.52 -2.00
N THR A 48 -8.77 10.22 -2.12
CA THR A 48 -8.49 9.21 -1.10
C THR A 48 -6.99 9.06 -0.81
N TYR A 49 -6.15 9.09 -1.85
CA TYR A 49 -4.69 9.10 -1.66
C TYR A 49 -4.22 10.37 -0.95
N LEU A 50 -4.67 11.53 -1.41
CA LEU A 50 -4.28 12.83 -0.86
C LEU A 50 -4.67 12.97 0.63
N LYS A 51 -5.85 12.45 1.00
CA LYS A 51 -6.32 12.41 2.39
C LYS A 51 -5.39 11.59 3.27
N ILE A 52 -4.98 10.40 2.82
CA ILE A 52 -4.02 9.56 3.55
C ILE A 52 -2.65 10.22 3.60
N ALA A 53 -2.11 10.64 2.45
CA ALA A 53 -0.82 11.34 2.35
C ALA A 53 -0.73 12.51 3.34
N LYS A 54 -1.78 13.35 3.41
CA LYS A 54 -1.86 14.43 4.39
C LYS A 54 -1.89 13.92 5.82
N LYS A 55 -2.68 12.88 6.13
CA LYS A 55 -2.94 12.46 7.51
C LYS A 55 -1.76 11.75 8.18
N ILE A 56 -1.05 10.91 7.43
CA ILE A 56 0.01 10.04 7.98
C ILE A 56 1.41 10.35 7.43
N ASN A 57 1.54 11.43 6.65
CA ASN A 57 2.77 11.90 6.02
C ASN A 57 3.59 10.75 5.41
N LEU A 58 3.09 10.23 4.29
CA LEU A 58 3.69 9.12 3.54
C LEU A 58 5.16 9.42 3.19
N HIS A 59 6.08 8.96 4.03
CA HIS A 59 7.51 9.21 3.91
C HIS A 59 8.29 7.90 4.10
N GLY A 60 8.28 7.06 3.07
CA GLY A 60 9.12 5.87 3.01
C GLY A 60 8.72 4.78 4.00
N ILE A 61 7.43 4.46 4.02
CA ILE A 61 6.80 3.63 5.04
C ILE A 61 6.51 2.24 4.48
N SER A 62 7.07 1.22 5.11
CA SER A 62 6.69 -0.17 5.00
C SER A 62 5.53 -0.51 5.94
N ILE A 63 4.46 -1.09 5.39
CA ILE A 63 3.29 -1.60 6.10
C ILE A 63 3.11 -3.05 5.69
N GLY A 64 3.65 -3.95 6.51
CA GLY A 64 3.74 -5.37 6.17
C GLY A 64 4.58 -5.58 4.91
N PRO A 65 4.04 -6.19 3.85
CA PRO A 65 4.78 -6.49 2.63
C PRO A 65 4.81 -5.31 1.66
N PHE A 66 4.12 -4.21 1.98
CA PHE A 66 3.96 -3.06 1.10
C PHE A 66 4.84 -1.92 1.56
N SER A 67 5.67 -1.43 0.66
CA SER A 67 6.61 -0.38 0.95
C SER A 67 6.25 0.85 0.12
N LEU A 68 5.69 1.85 0.81
CA LEU A 68 5.09 3.05 0.23
C LEU A 68 6.17 4.04 -0.16
N TRP A 69 5.98 4.71 -1.30
CA TRP A 69 6.92 5.74 -1.73
C TRP A 69 7.03 6.86 -0.70
N PRO A 70 8.20 7.52 -0.57
CA PRO A 70 9.45 7.41 -1.35
C PRO A 70 10.44 6.29 -0.96
N GLU A 71 10.10 5.22 -0.23
CA GLU A 71 11.08 4.32 0.44
C GLU A 71 12.27 3.82 -0.41
N PHE A 72 12.07 3.58 -1.71
CA PHE A 72 13.10 3.08 -2.64
C PHE A 72 13.47 4.09 -3.71
N SER A 73 13.19 5.36 -3.45
CA SER A 73 13.57 6.45 -4.32
C SER A 73 14.94 6.97 -3.95
N GLU A 74 15.65 7.53 -4.93
CA GLU A 74 16.86 8.30 -4.69
C GLU A 74 16.56 9.67 -4.04
N THR A 75 15.28 10.03 -3.91
CA THR A 75 14.82 11.27 -3.29
C THR A 75 13.76 11.01 -2.23
N ASP A 76 13.93 11.65 -1.07
CA ASP A 76 12.94 11.67 0.01
C ASP A 76 11.71 12.55 -0.33
N ASN A 77 11.73 13.25 -1.47
CA ASN A 77 10.59 14.05 -1.91
C ASN A 77 9.50 13.16 -2.52
N LEU A 78 8.37 13.01 -1.81
CA LEU A 78 7.25 12.14 -2.24
C LEU A 78 6.77 12.42 -3.69
N PRO A 79 6.40 13.65 -4.09
CA PRO A 79 5.99 13.92 -5.47
C PRO A 79 7.04 13.54 -6.51
N ASP A 80 8.30 13.93 -6.28
CA ASP A 80 9.38 13.67 -7.24
C ASP A 80 9.69 12.16 -7.32
N SER A 81 9.55 11.43 -6.20
CA SER A 81 9.70 9.97 -6.15
C SER A 81 8.62 9.23 -6.94
N ILE A 82 7.36 9.67 -6.84
CA ILE A 82 6.23 9.11 -7.61
C ILE A 82 6.42 9.38 -9.09
N ILE A 83 6.88 10.58 -9.46
CA ILE A 83 7.22 10.92 -10.84
C ILE A 83 8.29 9.96 -11.35
N ALA A 84 9.41 9.83 -10.63
CA ALA A 84 10.52 8.95 -11.02
C ALA A 84 10.08 7.49 -11.21
N ALA A 85 9.23 6.99 -10.32
CA ALA A 85 8.68 5.64 -10.41
C ALA A 85 7.69 5.43 -11.56
N THR A 86 7.27 6.51 -12.23
CA THR A 86 6.37 6.46 -13.40
C THR A 86 7.07 6.97 -14.68
N GLN A 87 8.42 6.94 -14.72
CA GLN A 87 9.22 7.33 -15.89
C GLN A 87 9.50 6.17 -16.87
N ASP A 88 10.02 6.53 -18.06
CA ASP A 88 10.23 5.65 -19.22
C ASP A 88 11.11 4.40 -18.97
N ASN A 89 11.94 4.42 -17.93
CA ASN A 89 12.89 3.33 -17.65
C ASN A 89 12.27 2.19 -16.82
N VAL A 90 10.98 2.30 -16.48
CA VAL A 90 10.29 1.32 -15.64
C VAL A 90 9.78 0.15 -16.48
N VAL A 91 10.04 -1.07 -16.03
CA VAL A 91 9.52 -2.29 -16.66
C VAL A 91 7.99 -2.25 -16.63
N GLY A 92 7.36 -2.44 -17.79
CA GLY A 92 5.89 -2.37 -17.91
C GLY A 92 5.33 -0.94 -18.01
N ILE A 93 6.16 0.11 -18.17
CA ILE A 93 5.70 1.50 -18.22
C ILE A 93 4.66 1.78 -19.30
N ASN A 94 4.76 1.12 -20.46
CA ASN A 94 3.78 1.28 -21.54
C ASN A 94 2.38 0.84 -21.09
N LEU A 95 2.29 -0.26 -20.34
CA LEU A 95 1.03 -0.75 -19.79
C LEU A 95 0.49 0.20 -18.71
N ILE A 96 1.36 0.67 -17.81
CA ILE A 96 1.01 1.64 -16.77
C ILE A 96 0.41 2.91 -17.41
N ARG A 97 1.05 3.43 -18.46
CA ARG A 97 0.56 4.60 -19.19
C ARG A 97 -0.74 4.33 -19.95
N GLU A 98 -0.83 3.21 -20.65
CA GLU A 98 -2.06 2.81 -21.37
C GLU A 98 -3.26 2.72 -20.43
N LYS A 99 -3.06 2.21 -19.22
CA LYS A 99 -4.10 2.05 -18.19
C LYS A 99 -4.28 3.28 -17.30
N ASN A 100 -3.55 4.37 -17.55
CA ASN A 100 -3.57 5.60 -16.77
C ASN A 100 -3.36 5.34 -15.26
N LEU A 101 -2.30 4.59 -14.96
CA LEU A 101 -1.89 4.18 -13.62
C LEU A 101 -0.80 5.10 -13.05
N ILE A 102 -0.78 5.27 -11.73
CA ILE A 102 0.32 5.92 -10.98
C ILE A 102 0.86 4.93 -9.96
N ILE A 103 2.17 4.65 -9.99
CA ILE A 103 2.79 3.80 -8.98
C ILE A 103 2.94 4.58 -7.68
N VAL A 104 2.49 3.98 -6.57
CA VAL A 104 2.49 4.60 -5.25
C VAL A 104 3.17 3.76 -4.16
N ALA A 105 3.39 2.48 -4.42
CA ALA A 105 4.13 1.58 -3.54
C ALA A 105 4.71 0.38 -4.30
N ARG A 106 5.49 -0.42 -3.60
CA ARG A 106 5.92 -1.76 -4.05
C ARG A 106 5.43 -2.84 -3.10
N ALA A 107 5.27 -4.04 -3.65
CA ALA A 107 5.20 -5.29 -2.91
C ALA A 107 6.34 -6.17 -3.44
N GLU A 108 7.43 -6.27 -2.69
CA GLU A 108 8.68 -6.88 -3.17
C GLU A 108 9.15 -6.32 -4.52
N SER A 109 9.19 -7.14 -5.57
CA SER A 109 9.52 -6.73 -6.95
C SER A 109 8.36 -6.13 -7.73
N ASP A 110 7.12 -6.31 -7.25
CA ASP A 110 5.91 -5.88 -7.94
C ASP A 110 5.48 -4.46 -7.55
N PHE A 111 4.59 -3.86 -8.35
CA PHE A 111 4.13 -2.49 -8.12
C PHE A 111 2.70 -2.44 -7.61
N ILE A 112 2.44 -1.50 -6.71
CA ILE A 112 1.10 -1.07 -6.36
C ILE A 112 0.81 0.26 -7.04
N ALA A 113 -0.26 0.30 -7.81
CA ALA A 113 -0.62 1.47 -8.59
C ALA A 113 -2.08 1.87 -8.40
N ILE A 114 -2.36 3.16 -8.61
CA ILE A 114 -3.68 3.74 -8.55
C ILE A 114 -4.18 4.04 -9.95
N HIS A 115 -5.40 3.61 -10.26
CA HIS A 115 -6.13 4.06 -11.44
C HIS A 115 -6.67 5.47 -11.21
N LYS A 116 -6.16 6.47 -11.94
CA LYS A 116 -6.51 7.88 -11.68
C LYS A 116 -8.01 8.18 -11.79
N ALA A 117 -8.70 7.54 -12.73
CA ALA A 117 -10.11 7.83 -13.02
C ALA A 117 -11.08 7.00 -12.17
N GLN A 118 -10.72 5.76 -11.85
CA GLN A 118 -11.54 4.83 -11.08
C GLN A 118 -11.26 4.93 -9.57
N GLU A 119 -10.16 5.56 -9.19
CA GLU A 119 -9.59 5.59 -7.84
C GLU A 119 -9.22 4.21 -7.25
N THR A 120 -9.41 3.11 -8.00
CA THR A 120 -9.07 1.75 -7.56
C THR A 120 -7.57 1.56 -7.45
N VAL A 121 -7.17 0.66 -6.55
CA VAL A 121 -5.77 0.27 -6.35
C VAL A 121 -5.56 -1.11 -6.93
N SER A 122 -4.49 -1.25 -7.69
CA SER A 122 -4.14 -2.49 -8.38
C SER A 122 -2.73 -2.95 -8.03
N HIS A 123 -2.58 -4.25 -7.92
CA HIS A 123 -1.30 -4.93 -7.94
C HIS A 123 -0.88 -5.17 -9.40
N ILE A 124 0.34 -4.79 -9.75
CA ILE A 124 0.95 -5.04 -11.06
C ILE A 124 2.06 -6.05 -10.86
N ASP A 125 1.76 -7.29 -11.24
CA ASP A 125 2.72 -8.38 -11.21
C ASP A 125 3.66 -8.26 -12.41
N ILE A 126 4.94 -8.05 -12.12
CA ILE A 126 6.02 -8.00 -13.11
C ILE A 126 6.97 -9.19 -13.00
N SER A 127 6.82 -10.00 -11.96
CA SER A 127 7.80 -10.99 -11.53
C SER A 127 7.44 -12.41 -11.95
N SER A 128 6.16 -12.76 -11.98
CA SER A 128 5.72 -14.17 -12.06
C SER A 128 5.60 -14.71 -13.49
N SER A 129 5.55 -13.84 -14.51
CA SER A 129 5.18 -14.26 -15.87
C SER A 129 5.79 -13.41 -16.99
N ARG A 130 5.82 -13.96 -18.22
CA ARG A 130 6.25 -13.22 -19.43
C ARG A 130 5.30 -12.08 -19.82
N LYS A 131 4.11 -12.01 -19.21
CA LYS A 131 3.10 -10.97 -19.42
C LYS A 131 2.74 -10.34 -18.08
N PHE A 132 2.76 -9.02 -18.04
CA PHE A 132 2.27 -8.27 -16.89
C PHE A 132 0.81 -8.61 -16.61
N SER A 133 0.48 -8.82 -15.34
CA SER A 133 -0.91 -8.94 -14.89
C SER A 133 -1.26 -7.72 -14.01
N ILE A 134 -2.49 -7.25 -14.13
CA ILE A 134 -3.02 -6.16 -13.31
C ILE A 134 -4.25 -6.73 -12.61
N ILE A 135 -4.22 -6.71 -11.29
CA ILE A 135 -5.30 -7.20 -10.44
C ILE A 135 -5.74 -6.05 -9.56
N GLU A 136 -7.01 -5.67 -9.61
CA GLU A 136 -7.55 -4.69 -8.65
C GLU A 136 -7.61 -5.33 -7.26
N ILE A 137 -6.97 -4.69 -6.28
CA ILE A 137 -6.83 -5.21 -4.91
C ILE A 137 -7.60 -4.37 -3.87
N ALA A 138 -7.97 -3.13 -4.19
CA ALA A 138 -8.81 -2.34 -3.30
C ALA A 138 -9.67 -1.33 -4.08
N PRO A 139 -10.86 -0.98 -3.55
CA PRO A 139 -11.75 0.00 -4.18
C PRO A 139 -11.18 1.43 -4.15
N ASN A 140 -10.27 1.73 -3.22
CA ASN A 140 -9.54 2.99 -3.16
C ASN A 140 -8.30 2.88 -2.26
N PHE A 141 -7.50 3.95 -2.23
CA PHE A 141 -6.24 3.97 -1.48
C PHE A 141 -6.43 3.91 0.05
N GLU A 142 -7.50 4.51 0.59
CA GLU A 142 -7.80 4.43 2.02
C GLU A 142 -8.10 2.99 2.44
N VAL A 143 -8.90 2.26 1.65
CA VAL A 143 -9.18 0.84 1.89
C VAL A 143 -7.92 -0.01 1.72
N PHE A 144 -7.10 0.24 0.70
CA PHE A 144 -5.80 -0.43 0.56
C PHE A 144 -4.93 -0.27 1.81
N PHE A 145 -4.77 0.97 2.28
CA PHE A 145 -3.99 1.28 3.47
C PHE A 145 -4.53 0.55 4.71
N MET A 146 -5.85 0.55 4.90
CA MET A 146 -6.49 -0.14 6.02
C MET A 146 -6.31 -1.66 5.97
N LEU A 147 -6.39 -2.26 4.77
CA LEU A 147 -6.18 -3.69 4.58
C LEU A 147 -4.71 -4.07 4.80
N ALA A 148 -3.76 -3.27 4.30
CA ALA A 148 -2.34 -3.46 4.55
C ALA A 148 -2.00 -3.39 6.05
N ALA A 149 -2.54 -2.40 6.77
CA ALA A 149 -2.34 -2.28 8.22
C ALA A 149 -2.95 -3.44 9.01
N ASN A 150 -4.14 -3.92 8.63
CA ASN A 150 -4.75 -5.09 9.24
C ASN A 150 -3.97 -6.37 8.94
N LEU A 151 -3.51 -6.55 7.70
CA LEU A 151 -2.69 -7.68 7.30
C LEU A 151 -1.39 -7.72 8.12
N PHE A 152 -0.72 -6.58 8.26
CA PHE A 152 0.46 -6.45 9.11
C PHE A 152 0.16 -6.85 10.56
N LYS A 153 -0.91 -6.30 11.15
CA LYS A 153 -1.36 -6.66 12.50
C LYS A 153 -1.62 -8.17 12.65
N ILE A 154 -2.34 -8.75 11.70
CA ILE A 154 -2.69 -10.18 11.70
C ILE A 154 -1.43 -11.03 11.64
N ALA A 155 -0.50 -10.71 10.74
CA ALA A 155 0.76 -11.44 10.60
C ALA A 155 1.60 -11.40 11.89
N GLN A 156 1.58 -10.28 12.61
CA GLN A 156 2.30 -10.14 13.88
C GLN A 156 1.61 -10.82 15.07
N GLU A 157 0.27 -10.88 15.10
CA GLU A 157 -0.49 -11.41 16.23
C GLU A 157 -0.83 -12.91 16.09
N LEU A 158 -0.88 -13.41 14.85
CA LEU A 158 -1.32 -14.77 14.49
C LEU A 158 -0.25 -15.53 13.69
N GLU A 159 1.02 -15.22 13.92
CA GLU A 159 2.16 -15.93 13.33
C GLU A 159 2.03 -17.45 13.57
N GLY A 160 2.11 -18.23 12.48
CA GLY A 160 1.95 -19.69 12.52
C GLY A 160 0.49 -20.20 12.63
N ASP A 161 -0.51 -19.32 12.72
CA ASP A 161 -1.94 -19.69 12.69
C ASP A 161 -2.63 -19.16 11.42
N THR A 162 -2.28 -19.80 10.30
CA THR A 162 -2.75 -19.45 8.96
C THR A 162 -4.26 -19.49 8.81
N GLU A 163 -4.95 -20.41 9.50
CA GLU A 163 -6.40 -20.54 9.41
C GLU A 163 -7.10 -19.34 10.06
N GLU A 164 -6.70 -18.97 11.28
CA GLU A 164 -7.28 -17.81 11.95
C GLU A 164 -6.86 -16.49 11.27
N GLY A 165 -5.60 -16.38 10.82
CA GLY A 165 -5.14 -15.21 10.06
C GLY A 165 -5.93 -14.99 8.77
N THR A 166 -6.20 -16.06 8.03
CA THR A 166 -7.06 -16.04 6.85
C THR A 166 -8.50 -15.65 7.19
N SER A 167 -9.03 -16.17 8.28
CA SER A 167 -10.38 -15.84 8.76
C SER A 167 -10.50 -14.35 9.09
N GLU A 168 -9.53 -13.78 9.80
CA GLU A 168 -9.49 -12.36 10.17
C GLU A 168 -9.36 -11.44 8.95
N ILE A 169 -8.50 -11.76 7.97
CA ILE A 169 -8.39 -10.91 6.77
C ILE A 169 -9.68 -10.92 5.94
N ILE A 170 -10.38 -12.07 5.85
CA ILE A 170 -11.68 -12.16 5.18
C ILE A 170 -12.73 -11.30 5.90
N LYS A 171 -12.71 -11.26 7.24
CA LYS A 171 -13.58 -10.33 8.00
C LYS A 171 -13.27 -8.88 7.63
N CYS A 172 -11.99 -8.52 7.48
CA CYS A 172 -11.57 -7.18 7.08
C CYS A 172 -12.04 -6.84 5.66
N THR A 173 -11.81 -7.71 4.66
CA THR A 173 -12.23 -7.45 3.27
C THR A 173 -13.75 -7.32 3.14
N ASN A 174 -14.51 -8.12 3.90
CA ASN A 174 -15.97 -7.99 3.99
C ASN A 174 -16.39 -6.65 4.62
N TYR A 175 -15.74 -6.24 5.70
CA TYR A 175 -16.02 -4.95 6.36
C TYR A 175 -15.81 -3.77 5.42
N PHE A 176 -14.70 -3.78 4.66
CA PHE A 176 -14.39 -2.74 3.67
C PHE A 176 -15.09 -2.92 2.32
N LYS A 177 -16.01 -3.90 2.22
CA LYS A 177 -16.84 -4.18 1.03
C LYS A 177 -16.01 -4.45 -0.24
N CYS A 178 -14.89 -5.15 -0.09
CA CYS A 178 -14.11 -5.62 -1.21
C CYS A 178 -14.91 -6.58 -2.08
N THR A 179 -14.59 -6.64 -3.37
CA THR A 179 -15.12 -7.67 -4.27
C THR A 179 -14.54 -9.04 -3.90
N ASN A 180 -15.11 -10.11 -4.46
CA ASN A 180 -14.57 -11.45 -4.29
C ASN A 180 -13.13 -11.54 -4.83
N GLU A 181 -12.86 -10.95 -5.99
CA GLU A 181 -11.52 -10.95 -6.61
C GLU A 181 -10.49 -10.24 -5.73
N GLN A 182 -10.84 -9.07 -5.21
CA GLN A 182 -10.01 -8.35 -4.24
C GLN A 182 -9.78 -9.18 -2.98
N SER A 183 -10.83 -9.82 -2.46
CA SER A 183 -10.74 -10.63 -1.25
C SER A 183 -9.84 -11.87 -1.42
N VAL A 184 -9.80 -12.46 -2.61
CA VAL A 184 -8.89 -13.58 -2.92
C VAL A 184 -7.44 -13.13 -2.81
N PHE A 185 -7.07 -11.99 -3.38
CA PHE A 185 -5.72 -11.44 -3.26
C PHE A 185 -5.29 -11.28 -1.79
N TRP A 186 -6.12 -10.66 -0.96
CA TRP A 186 -5.79 -10.44 0.45
C TRP A 186 -5.75 -11.72 1.28
N LYS A 187 -6.59 -12.69 0.95
CA LYS A 187 -6.52 -14.03 1.54
C LYS A 187 -5.18 -14.69 1.23
N ASP A 188 -4.77 -14.69 -0.03
CA ASP A 188 -3.51 -15.32 -0.45
C ASP A 188 -2.31 -14.63 0.21
N MET A 189 -2.33 -13.30 0.32
CA MET A 189 -1.31 -12.54 1.06
C MET A 189 -1.27 -12.89 2.55
N ALA A 190 -2.42 -13.09 3.20
CA ALA A 190 -2.47 -13.49 4.61
C ALA A 190 -1.91 -14.90 4.83
N ILE A 191 -2.11 -15.82 3.90
CA ILE A 191 -1.51 -17.16 3.95
C ILE A 191 0.01 -17.02 3.95
N VAL A 192 0.57 -16.35 2.94
CA VAL A 192 2.02 -16.15 2.81
C VAL A 192 2.60 -15.50 4.07
N MET A 193 1.98 -14.42 4.55
CA MET A 193 2.52 -13.67 5.68
C MET A 193 2.41 -14.36 7.04
N THR A 194 1.50 -15.32 7.20
CA THR A 194 1.39 -16.08 8.46
C THR A 194 2.22 -17.36 8.44
N GLU A 195 2.64 -17.82 7.25
CA GLU A 195 3.55 -18.96 7.06
C GLU A 195 5.04 -18.56 7.10
N ASP A 196 5.40 -17.35 6.65
CA ASP A 196 6.78 -16.93 6.35
C ASP A 196 7.42 -15.89 7.33
N LEU A 197 6.93 -15.76 8.57
CA LEU A 197 7.60 -14.98 9.64
C LEU A 197 8.29 -15.90 10.66
#